data_AF-A0A6M1YVM1-F1
#
_entry.id   AF-A0A6M1YVM1-F1
#
_cell.length_a   1.000
_cell.length_b   1.000
_cell.length_c   1.000
_cell.angle_alpha   90.00
_cell.angle_beta   90.00
_cell.angle_gamma   90.00
#
_symmetry.space_group_name_H-M   'P 1'
#
loop_
_entity.id
_entity.type
_entity.pdbx_description
1 polymer ?
#
loop_
_entity_poly.entity_id
_entity_poly.type
_entity_poly.pdbx_seq_one_letter_code
_entity_poly.pdbx_strand_id
1 'polypeptide(L)'
;MSLDSSSSTRLLKDSYLDATRKKGLIDFTKEIRGQKNDFSGKYQIKLSDLHNLFSETVWEDEKKTGGHIKLKHKVTNVVIEYKNHGKNTVDPGAALDIFDQVQTHLNILGNDIFAYKTRNWKQEPVYQKAISNL
;
A
#
# COMPACT_ATOMS: atom_id res chain seq x y z
N MET A 1 10.84 -22.94 -14.25
CA MET A 1 10.59 -21.54 -14.67
C MET A 1 11.57 -20.67 -13.93
N SER A 2 12.65 -20.27 -14.60
CA SER A 2 13.68 -19.40 -14.02
C SER A 2 13.13 -17.98 -14.06
N LEU A 3 12.71 -17.44 -12.92
CA LEU A 3 12.45 -16.02 -12.79
C LEU A 3 13.78 -15.31 -13.01
N ASP A 4 13.87 -14.51 -14.06
CA ASP A 4 15.02 -13.67 -14.37
C ASP A 4 15.32 -12.81 -13.13
N SER A 5 16.46 -13.05 -12.48
CA SER A 5 16.80 -12.46 -11.18
C SER A 5 16.83 -10.92 -11.24
N SER A 6 17.02 -10.36 -12.43
CA SER A 6 16.94 -8.92 -12.70
C SER A 6 15.53 -8.34 -12.50
N SER A 7 14.49 -9.11 -12.85
CA SER A 7 13.08 -8.70 -12.74
C SER A 7 12.59 -8.74 -11.30
N SER A 8 12.89 -9.83 -10.57
CA SER A 8 12.50 -9.99 -9.17
C SER A 8 13.16 -8.95 -8.26
N THR A 9 14.44 -8.66 -8.47
CA THR A 9 15.16 -7.63 -7.69
C THR A 9 14.59 -6.24 -7.94
N ARG A 10 14.22 -5.93 -9.18
CA ARG A 10 13.57 -4.66 -9.53
C ARG A 10 12.21 -4.51 -8.86
N LEU A 11 11.36 -5.54 -8.91
CA LEU A 11 10.04 -5.52 -8.27
C LEU A 11 10.13 -5.29 -6.75
N LEU A 12 11.12 -5.90 -6.09
CA LEU A 12 11.34 -5.68 -4.66
C LEU A 12 11.78 -4.25 -4.38
N LYS A 13 12.71 -3.70 -5.16
CA LYS A 13 13.13 -2.30 -5.03
C LYS A 13 11.96 -1.34 -5.24
N ASP A 14 11.13 -1.57 -6.25
CA ASP A 14 9.97 -0.73 -6.53
C ASP A 14 8.93 -0.85 -5.39
N SER A 15 8.69 -2.05 -4.86
CA SER A 15 7.83 -2.27 -3.68
C SER A 15 8.33 -1.53 -2.44
N TYR A 16 9.65 -1.53 -2.22
CA TYR A 16 10.28 -0.78 -1.14
C TYR A 16 10.04 0.73 -1.30
N LEU A 17 10.27 1.26 -2.51
CA LEU A 17 10.07 2.68 -2.79
C LEU A 17 8.61 3.10 -2.64
N ASP A 18 7.64 2.27 -3.03
CA ASP A 18 6.21 2.56 -2.84
C ASP A 18 5.84 2.65 -1.36
N ALA A 19 6.44 1.82 -0.52
CA ALA A 19 6.26 1.90 0.92
C ALA A 19 6.88 3.17 1.53
N THR A 20 8.11 3.53 1.13
CA THR A 20 8.95 4.50 1.87
C THR A 20 9.08 5.88 1.23
N ARG A 21 8.63 6.07 -0.03
CA ARG A 21 8.72 7.39 -0.69
C ARG A 21 7.92 8.44 0.08
N LYS A 22 8.26 9.71 -0.12
CA LYS A 22 7.47 10.83 0.41
C LYS A 22 6.03 10.73 -0.12
N LYS A 23 5.04 10.75 0.76
CA LYS A 23 3.62 10.47 0.46
C LYS A 23 3.37 9.03 -0.05
N GLY A 24 4.22 8.09 0.35
CA GLY A 24 4.04 6.65 0.10
C GLY A 24 3.10 5.99 1.09
N LEU A 25 3.05 4.65 1.08
CA LEU A 25 2.09 3.88 1.88
C LEU A 25 2.27 4.08 3.39
N ILE A 26 3.51 4.26 3.87
CA ILE A 26 3.77 4.53 5.29
C ILE A 26 3.16 5.87 5.71
N ASP A 27 3.37 6.93 4.91
CA ASP A 27 2.82 8.26 5.20
C ASP A 27 1.29 8.25 5.18
N PHE A 28 0.70 7.53 4.22
CA PHE A 28 -0.74 7.30 4.17
C PHE A 28 -1.26 6.67 5.47
N THR A 29 -0.67 5.58 5.96
CA THR A 29 -1.13 4.95 7.22
C THR A 29 -0.97 5.86 8.44
N LYS A 30 0.06 6.70 8.47
CA LYS A 30 0.26 7.70 9.55
C LYS A 30 -0.80 8.78 9.52
N GLU A 31 -1.17 9.27 8.34
CA GLU A 31 -2.21 10.29 8.17
C GLU A 31 -3.55 9.78 8.70
N ILE A 32 -3.93 8.55 8.35
CA ILE A 32 -5.16 7.89 8.85
C ILE A 32 -5.12 7.69 10.37
N ARG A 33 -3.97 7.28 10.95
CA ARG A 33 -3.83 7.03 12.39
C ARG A 33 -3.71 8.29 13.26
N GLY A 34 -3.06 9.33 12.75
CA GLY A 34 -2.76 10.57 13.49
C GLY A 34 -3.97 11.47 13.68
N GLN A 35 -4.99 11.30 12.84
CA GLN A 35 -6.29 11.93 13.01
C GLN A 35 -7.12 11.06 13.96
N LYS A 36 -7.56 11.62 15.10
CA LYS A 36 -8.38 10.91 16.11
C LYS A 36 -9.56 10.23 15.42
N ASN A 37 -9.49 8.91 15.34
CA ASN A 37 -10.23 8.07 14.42
C ASN A 37 -11.59 7.67 15.03
N ASP A 38 -12.54 8.60 15.07
CA ASP A 38 -13.94 8.28 15.40
C ASP A 38 -14.72 7.78 14.18
N PHE A 39 -14.09 7.73 13.00
CA PHE A 39 -14.68 7.37 11.71
C PHE A 39 -16.03 8.07 11.46
N SER A 40 -16.27 9.24 12.07
CA SER A 40 -17.59 9.90 12.13
C SER A 40 -18.00 10.58 10.81
N GLY A 41 -17.36 10.24 9.70
CA GLY A 41 -17.57 10.87 8.39
C GLY A 41 -16.86 12.21 8.17
N LYS A 42 -16.03 12.67 9.11
CA LYS A 42 -15.21 13.89 8.93
C LYS A 42 -14.02 13.70 7.99
N TYR A 43 -13.57 12.45 7.81
CA TYR A 43 -12.43 12.13 6.95
C TYR A 43 -12.90 11.76 5.55
N GLN A 44 -12.39 12.48 4.55
CA GLN A 44 -12.67 12.25 3.14
C GLN A 44 -11.34 12.12 2.38
N ILE A 45 -10.95 10.89 2.06
CA ILE A 45 -9.84 10.67 1.12
C ILE A 45 -10.33 11.06 -0.27
N LYS A 46 -9.58 11.90 -0.99
CA LYS A 46 -9.89 12.14 -2.40
C LYS A 46 -9.50 10.92 -3.21
N LEU A 47 -10.36 10.54 -4.15
CA LEU A 47 -10.06 9.44 -5.06
C LEU A 47 -8.74 9.68 -5.83
N SER A 48 -8.44 10.94 -6.16
CA SER A 48 -7.17 11.33 -6.80
C SER A 48 -5.95 10.98 -5.95
N ASP A 49 -6.06 11.10 -4.62
CA ASP A 49 -4.94 10.83 -3.72
C ASP A 49 -4.65 9.34 -3.66
N LEU A 50 -5.69 8.49 -3.67
CA LEU A 50 -5.53 7.04 -3.83
C LEU A 50 -4.99 6.67 -5.20
N HIS A 51 -5.52 7.27 -6.27
CA HIS A 51 -5.02 7.01 -7.62
C HIS A 51 -3.53 7.33 -7.73
N ASN A 52 -3.09 8.47 -7.18
CA ASN A 52 -1.68 8.83 -7.14
C ASN A 52 -0.85 7.93 -6.22
N LEU A 53 -1.44 7.43 -5.13
CA LEU A 53 -0.77 6.52 -4.21
C LEU A 53 -0.40 5.20 -4.90
N PHE A 54 -1.26 4.71 -5.79
CA PHE A 54 -1.09 3.44 -6.50
C PHE A 54 -0.70 3.60 -7.98
N SER A 55 -0.63 4.82 -8.53
CA SER A 55 -0.16 5.05 -9.89
C SER A 55 1.36 4.87 -9.98
N GLU A 56 1.83 4.28 -11.08
CA GLU A 56 3.27 4.07 -11.35
C GLU A 56 3.96 3.20 -10.28
N THR A 57 3.23 2.23 -9.74
CA THR A 57 3.68 1.35 -8.66
C THR A 57 3.72 -0.12 -9.11
N VAL A 58 4.09 -1.01 -8.18
CA VAL A 58 4.01 -2.48 -8.37
C VAL A 58 2.59 -3.06 -8.21
N TRP A 59 1.56 -2.21 -8.13
CA TRP A 59 0.16 -2.64 -8.04
C TRP A 59 -0.44 -2.80 -9.44
N GLU A 60 -1.12 -3.93 -9.67
CA GLU A 60 -1.82 -4.21 -10.93
C GLU A 60 -3.32 -3.99 -10.77
N ASP A 61 -3.92 -3.27 -11.71
CA ASP A 61 -5.37 -3.15 -11.84
C ASP A 61 -5.98 -4.49 -12.29
N GLU A 62 -6.65 -5.18 -11.38
CA GLU A 62 -7.57 -6.25 -11.75
C GLU A 62 -8.92 -5.62 -12.11
N LYS A 63 -9.07 -5.17 -13.36
CA LYS A 63 -10.32 -4.53 -13.83
C LYS A 63 -11.55 -5.38 -13.45
N LYS A 64 -12.43 -4.81 -12.63
CA LYS A 64 -13.82 -5.27 -12.47
C LYS A 64 -14.77 -4.36 -13.25
N THR A 65 -15.85 -4.94 -13.75
CA THR A 65 -17.00 -4.20 -14.26
C THR A 65 -17.72 -3.47 -13.11
N GLY A 66 -18.11 -2.21 -13.32
CA GLY A 66 -19.10 -1.52 -12.47
C GLY A 66 -18.57 -0.58 -11.38
N GLY A 67 -17.47 0.16 -11.60
CA GLY A 67 -17.00 1.19 -10.65
C GLY A 67 -16.33 0.65 -9.39
N HIS A 68 -16.04 -0.65 -9.34
CA HIS A 68 -15.18 -1.25 -8.31
C HIS A 68 -13.72 -1.18 -8.75
N ILE A 69 -12.84 -0.74 -7.84
CA ILE A 69 -11.40 -0.74 -8.04
C ILE A 69 -10.83 -1.92 -7.27
N LYS A 70 -10.00 -2.72 -7.94
CA LYS A 70 -9.27 -3.84 -7.35
C LYS A 70 -7.83 -3.78 -7.80
N LEU A 71 -6.92 -3.67 -6.84
CA LEU A 71 -5.48 -3.57 -7.05
C LEU A 71 -4.80 -4.77 -6.40
N LYS A 72 -3.90 -5.45 -7.12
CA LYS A 72 -3.12 -6.56 -6.57
C LYS A 72 -1.63 -6.22 -6.57
N HIS A 73 -0.98 -6.39 -5.43
CA HIS A 73 0.45 -6.16 -5.31
C HIS A 73 1.26 -7.35 -5.85
N LYS A 74 2.16 -7.11 -6.81
CA LYS A 74 2.92 -8.20 -7.49
C LYS A 74 3.81 -9.05 -6.57
N VAL A 75 4.40 -8.47 -5.53
CA VAL A 75 5.26 -9.21 -4.58
C VAL A 75 4.47 -9.86 -3.44
N THR A 76 3.72 -9.07 -2.66
CA THR A 76 3.01 -9.57 -1.46
C THR A 76 1.70 -10.30 -1.77
N ASN A 77 1.19 -10.22 -3.01
CA ASN A 77 -0.13 -10.73 -3.41
C ASN A 77 -1.33 -10.13 -2.66
N VAL A 78 -1.12 -9.10 -1.84
CA VAL A 78 -2.22 -8.39 -1.17
C VAL A 78 -3.11 -7.73 -2.20
N VAL A 79 -4.42 -7.82 -1.96
CA VAL A 79 -5.45 -7.22 -2.78
C VAL A 79 -6.06 -6.06 -2.01
N ILE A 80 -6.13 -4.90 -2.66
CA ILE A 80 -6.91 -3.76 -2.21
C ILE A 80 -8.17 -3.71 -3.06
N GLU A 81 -9.35 -3.72 -2.43
CA GLU A 81 -10.63 -3.61 -3.13
C GLU A 81 -11.50 -2.54 -2.47
N TYR A 82 -12.01 -1.60 -3.28
CA TYR A 82 -12.93 -0.58 -2.81
C TYR A 82 -13.90 -0.14 -3.91
N LYS A 83 -15.05 0.37 -3.50
CA LYS A 83 -16.07 0.90 -4.41
C LYS A 83 -15.79 2.36 -4.72
N ASN A 84 -15.87 2.70 -6.00
CA ASN A 84 -15.91 4.09 -6.47
C ASN A 84 -17.30 4.35 -7.07
N HIS A 85 -18.21 4.90 -6.27
CA HIS A 85 -19.55 5.27 -6.70
C HIS A 85 -19.60 6.59 -7.51
N GLY A 86 -18.51 6.98 -8.18
CA GLY A 86 -18.44 8.21 -8.99
C GLY A 86 -18.34 9.50 -8.19
N LYS A 87 -18.10 9.40 -6.88
CA LYS A 87 -17.78 10.56 -6.03
C LYS A 87 -16.28 10.85 -6.10
N ASN A 88 -15.91 12.12 -5.98
CA ASN A 88 -14.50 12.52 -5.90
C ASN A 88 -13.83 12.13 -4.57
N THR A 89 -14.59 11.54 -3.64
CA THR A 89 -14.15 11.13 -2.31
C THR A 89 -14.54 9.69 -2.02
N VAL A 90 -13.72 9.03 -1.22
CA VAL A 90 -13.90 7.66 -0.76
C VAL A 90 -14.81 7.67 0.46
N ASP A 91 -15.80 6.77 0.49
CA ASP A 91 -16.67 6.64 1.66
C ASP A 91 -15.84 6.20 2.89
N PRO A 92 -16.10 6.72 4.10
CA PRO A 92 -15.27 6.47 5.30
C PRO A 92 -15.03 4.99 5.62
N GLY A 93 -16.02 4.12 5.39
CA GLY A 93 -15.86 2.67 5.57
C GLY A 93 -14.83 2.08 4.59
N ALA A 94 -14.88 2.49 3.32
CA ALA A 94 -13.91 2.07 2.32
C ALA A 94 -12.50 2.61 2.63
N ALA A 95 -12.38 3.80 3.22
CA ALA A 95 -11.10 4.34 3.66
C ALA A 95 -10.44 3.47 4.76
N LEU A 96 -11.23 2.95 5.69
CA LEU A 96 -10.77 2.02 6.72
C LEU A 96 -10.34 0.67 6.11
N ASP A 97 -11.16 0.12 5.21
CA ASP A 97 -10.83 -1.14 4.54
C ASP A 97 -9.51 -1.04 3.77
N ILE A 98 -9.31 0.06 3.03
CA ILE A 98 -8.05 0.35 2.31
C ILE A 98 -6.90 0.47 3.30
N PHE A 99 -7.10 1.17 4.42
CA PHE A 99 -6.07 1.29 5.46
C PHE A 99 -5.64 -0.08 6.01
N ASP A 100 -6.58 -0.95 6.34
CA ASP A 100 -6.28 -2.27 6.89
C ASP A 100 -5.58 -3.17 5.87
N GLN A 101 -5.97 -3.09 4.59
CA GLN A 101 -5.32 -3.79 3.49
C GLN A 101 -3.90 -3.27 3.24
N VAL A 102 -3.68 -1.95 3.26
CA VAL A 102 -2.34 -1.34 3.15
C VAL A 102 -1.47 -1.72 4.35
N GLN A 103 -2.01 -1.69 5.56
CA GLN A 103 -1.30 -2.11 6.77
C GLN A 103 -0.90 -3.60 6.70
N THR A 104 -1.75 -4.44 6.11
CA THR A 104 -1.48 -5.87 5.90
C THR A 104 -0.33 -6.06 4.90
N HIS A 105 -0.40 -5.37 3.75
CA HIS A 105 0.69 -5.34 2.77
C HIS A 105 2.02 -4.92 3.40
N LEU A 106 2.00 -3.81 4.14
CA LEU A 106 3.18 -3.27 4.77
C LEU A 106 3.75 -4.20 5.86
N ASN A 107 2.90 -4.93 6.59
CA ASN A 107 3.35 -5.94 7.55
C ASN A 107 4.07 -7.10 6.87
N ILE A 108 3.55 -7.60 5.75
CA ILE A 108 4.20 -8.68 4.98
C ILE A 108 5.52 -8.17 4.39
N LEU A 109 5.47 -7.01 3.71
CA LEU A 109 6.64 -6.43 3.07
C LEU A 109 7.76 -6.16 4.08
N GLY A 110 7.41 -5.60 5.24
CA GLY A 110 8.39 -5.32 6.27
C GLY A 110 8.83 -6.54 7.05
N ASN A 111 7.91 -7.31 7.65
CA ASN A 111 8.31 -8.40 8.55
C ASN A 111 8.86 -9.62 7.80
N ASP A 112 8.23 -9.99 6.69
CA ASP A 112 8.45 -11.30 6.05
C ASP A 112 9.47 -11.20 4.90
N ILE A 113 9.56 -10.05 4.24
CA ILE A 113 10.45 -9.86 3.07
C ILE A 113 11.69 -9.07 3.46
N PHE A 114 11.52 -7.88 4.05
CA PHE A 114 12.65 -6.98 4.31
C PHE A 114 13.17 -7.01 5.76
N ALA A 115 12.61 -7.86 6.62
CA ALA A 115 12.96 -7.99 8.04
C ALA A 115 12.95 -6.65 8.83
N TYR A 116 12.07 -5.71 8.47
CA TYR A 116 11.71 -4.54 9.26
C TYR A 116 10.76 -4.93 10.37
N LYS A 117 11.05 -4.54 11.62
CA LYS A 117 10.07 -4.60 12.71
C LYS A 117 9.00 -3.54 12.48
N THR A 118 7.93 -3.89 11.75
CA THR A 118 6.83 -2.97 11.39
C THR A 118 5.83 -2.71 12.50
N ARG A 119 5.92 -3.42 13.64
CA ARG A 119 5.14 -3.13 14.85
C ARG A 119 5.53 -1.74 15.35
N ASN A 120 4.85 -0.72 14.82
CA ASN A 120 4.80 0.71 15.20
C ASN A 120 5.51 1.73 14.31
N TRP A 121 6.09 1.42 13.15
CA TRP A 121 6.68 2.41 12.21
C TRP A 121 7.64 3.44 12.84
N LYS A 122 8.16 3.17 14.05
CA LYS A 122 9.01 4.09 14.81
C LYS A 122 10.46 4.09 14.30
N GLN A 123 10.82 3.10 13.49
CA GLN A 123 12.17 2.93 12.97
C GLN A 123 12.10 2.90 11.45
N GLU A 124 12.95 3.72 10.81
CA GLU A 124 13.08 3.73 9.36
C GLU A 124 13.69 2.42 8.87
N PRO A 125 13.24 1.94 7.71
CA PRO A 125 13.77 0.73 7.12
C PRO A 125 15.25 0.88 6.69
N VAL A 126 16.12 -0.03 7.15
CA VAL A 126 17.51 -0.20 6.68
C VAL A 126 17.55 -1.00 5.38
N TYR A 127 17.60 -0.33 4.23
CA TYR A 127 17.65 -0.96 2.89
C TYR A 127 18.78 -2.00 2.74
N GLN A 128 19.93 -1.80 3.39
CA GLN A 128 21.06 -2.73 3.30
C GLN A 128 20.79 -4.12 3.91
N LYS A 129 19.91 -4.24 4.92
CA LYS A 129 19.51 -5.54 5.49
C LYS A 129 18.51 -6.30 4.62
N ALA A 130 17.73 -5.57 3.84
CA ALA A 130 16.77 -6.14 2.90
C ALA A 130 17.48 -6.86 1.75
N ILE A 131 18.60 -6.32 1.26
CA ILE A 131 19.34 -6.89 0.13
C ILE A 131 20.15 -8.12 0.56
N SER A 132 20.59 -8.22 1.82
CA SER A 132 21.36 -9.38 2.32
C SER A 132 20.53 -10.65 2.53
N ASN A 133 19.20 -10.54 2.51
CA ASN A 133 18.27 -11.67 2.65
C ASN A 133 17.68 -12.15 1.31
N LEU A 134 18.10 -11.52 0.20
CA LEU A 134 17.84 -11.99 -1.17
C LEU A 134 18.98 -12.87 -1.65
#